data_AF-M1VEH8-F1
#
_entry.id   AF-M1VEH8-F1
#
_cell.length_a   1.000
_cell.length_b   1.000
_cell.length_c   1.000
_cell.angle_alpha   90.00
_cell.angle_beta   90.00
_cell.angle_gamma   90.00
#
_symmetry.space_group_name_H-M   'P 1'
#
loop_
_entity.id
_entity.type
_entity.pdbx_description
1 polymer ?
#
loop_
_entity_poly.entity_id
_entity_poly.type
_entity_poly.pdbx_seq_one_letter_code
_entity_poly.pdbx_strand_id
1 'polypeptide(L)' 'ICQLVVMHSVQDGQADRREAPAGDIMDHIAAFFDARIAALTGAGIKRNRLVLDPGMGFL' A
#
# COMPACT_ATOMS: atom_id res chain seq x y z
N ILE A 1 -12.49 -15.60 11.12
CA ILE A 1 -11.22 -14.89 11.45
C ILE A 1 -11.14 -13.65 10.58
N CYS A 2 -11.00 -12.45 11.14
CA CYS A 2 -10.98 -11.20 10.35
C CYS A 2 -9.59 -10.91 9.79
N GLN A 3 -9.53 -10.44 8.55
CA GLN A 3 -8.31 -9.97 7.86
C GLN A 3 -8.37 -8.46 7.65
N LEU A 4 -7.20 -7.82 7.51
CA LEU A 4 -7.06 -6.39 7.21
C LEU A 4 -6.37 -6.22 5.86
N VAL A 5 -7.05 -5.57 4.93
CA VAL A 5 -6.49 -5.21 3.62
C VAL A 5 -5.89 -3.81 3.73
N VAL A 6 -4.62 -3.68 3.36
CA VAL A 6 -3.91 -2.40 3.27
C VAL A 6 -3.70 -2.10 1.80
N MET A 7 -4.41 -1.11 1.29
CA MET A 7 -4.33 -0.71 -0.12
C MET A 7 -3.44 0.54 -0.27
N HIS A 8 -2.49 0.51 -1.21
CA HIS A 8 -1.75 1.69 -1.62
C HIS A 8 -2.52 2.44 -2.73
N SER A 9 -2.82 3.72 -2.52
CA SER A 9 -3.39 4.60 -3.55
C SER A 9 -2.40 5.71 -3.84
N VAL A 10 -2.04 5.89 -5.11
CA VAL A 10 -1.13 6.95 -5.56
C VAL A 10 -1.81 8.32 -5.61
N GLN A 11 -3.15 8.37 -5.51
CA GLN A 11 -3.94 9.59 -5.67
C GLN A 11 -5.02 9.72 -4.59
N ASP A 12 -5.28 10.96 -4.16
CA ASP A 12 -6.47 11.33 -3.39
C ASP A 12 -7.61 11.65 -4.37
N GLY A 13 -8.56 10.71 -4.54
CA GLY A 13 -9.71 10.89 -5.44
C GLY A 13 -10.00 9.67 -6.32
N GLN A 14 -10.75 9.89 -7.41
CA GLN A 14 -11.01 8.85 -8.41
C GLN A 14 -9.71 8.46 -9.13
N ALA A 15 -9.55 7.17 -9.43
CA ALA A 15 -8.40 6.67 -10.17
C ALA A 15 -8.30 7.37 -11.54
N ASP A 16 -7.28 8.21 -11.71
CA ASP A 16 -7.04 8.98 -12.92
C ASP A 16 -5.78 8.46 -13.64
N ARG A 17 -5.77 8.56 -14.96
CA ARG A 17 -4.69 8.07 -15.84
C ARG A 17 -3.58 9.13 -15.94
N ARG A 18 -3.03 9.56 -14.80
CA ARG A 18 -1.85 10.45 -14.75
C ARG A 18 -0.59 9.60 -14.72
N GLU A 19 0.44 10.08 -15.40
CA GLU A 19 1.78 9.46 -15.41
C GLU A 19 2.22 9.19 -13.97
N ALA A 20 2.66 7.95 -13.71
CA ALA A 20 3.29 7.60 -12.45
C ALA A 20 4.47 8.56 -12.20
N PRO A 21 4.70 9.01 -10.95
CA PRO A 21 5.85 9.87 -10.64
C PRO A 21 7.13 9.28 -11.20
N ALA A 22 7.97 10.09 -11.86
CA ALA A 22 9.25 9.61 -12.38
C ALA A 22 10.12 9.09 -11.23
N GLY A 23 10.43 7.79 -11.25
CA GLY A 23 11.11 7.06 -10.19
C GLY A 23 10.72 5.58 -10.20
N ASP A 24 11.43 4.75 -9.42
CA ASP A 24 11.08 3.33 -9.32
C ASP A 24 9.79 3.18 -8.49
N ILE A 25 8.66 2.99 -9.18
CA ILE A 25 7.33 2.77 -8.58
C ILE A 25 7.39 1.68 -7.50
N MET A 26 8.27 0.68 -7.67
CA MET A 26 8.41 -0.44 -6.74
C MET A 26 9.02 0.01 -5.41
N ASP A 27 10.01 0.91 -5.44
CA ASP A 27 10.62 1.45 -4.22
C ASP A 27 9.63 2.27 -3.41
N HIS A 28 8.80 3.07 -4.08
CA HIS A 28 7.74 3.82 -3.41
C HIS A 28 6.69 2.91 -2.77
N ILE A 29 6.23 1.88 -3.50
CA ILE A 29 5.27 0.91 -2.99
C ILE A 29 5.85 0.15 -1.79
N ALA A 30 7.11 -0.27 -1.87
CA ALA A 30 7.81 -0.96 -0.80
C ALA A 30 7.93 -0.08 0.46
N ALA A 31 8.40 1.16 0.29
CA ALA A 31 8.55 2.12 1.39
C ALA A 31 7.21 2.41 2.08
N PHE A 32 6.12 2.54 1.32
CA PHE A 32 4.78 2.70 1.87
C PHE A 32 4.37 1.48 2.72
N PHE A 33 4.52 0.27 2.18
CA PHE A 33 4.10 -0.92 2.89
C PHE A 33 4.94 -1.20 4.13
N ASP A 34 6.24 -0.93 4.10
CA ASP A 34 7.10 -1.06 5.28
C ASP A 34 6.63 -0.15 6.42
N ALA A 35 6.34 1.11 6.11
CA ALA A 35 5.81 2.06 7.10
C ALA A 35 4.46 1.60 7.68
N ARG A 36 3.55 1.08 6.83
CA ARG A 36 2.22 0.61 7.29
C ARG A 36 2.32 -0.67 8.10
N ILE A 37 3.15 -1.63 7.68
CA ILE A 37 3.39 -2.87 8.42
C ILE A 37 3.96 -2.54 9.80
N ALA A 38 4.97 -1.66 9.89
CA ALA A 38 5.56 -1.27 11.17
C ALA A 38 4.52 -0.65 12.12
N ALA A 39 3.69 0.27 11.62
CA ALA A 39 2.65 0.91 12.43
C ALA A 39 1.58 -0.09 12.90
N LEU A 40 1.08 -0.95 12.01
CA LEU A 40 0.01 -1.91 12.32
C LEU A 40 0.50 -3.03 13.24
N THR A 41 1.72 -3.53 13.02
CA THR A 41 2.31 -4.54 13.89
C THR A 41 2.66 -3.97 15.26
N GLY A 42 3.14 -2.72 15.33
CA GLY A 42 3.32 -1.99 16.60
C GLY A 42 2.01 -1.78 17.36
N ALA A 43 0.88 -1.66 16.66
CA ALA A 43 -0.46 -1.60 17.25
C ALA A 43 -1.05 -2.99 17.63
N GLY A 44 -0.29 -4.08 17.47
CA GLY A 44 -0.70 -5.43 17.86
C GLY A 44 -1.43 -6.24 16.78
N ILE A 45 -1.51 -5.73 15.54
CA ILE A 45 -2.07 -6.49 14.43
C ILE A 45 -1.04 -7.51 13.95
N LYS A 46 -1.39 -8.80 14.02
CA LYS A 46 -0.50 -9.87 13.58
C LYS A 46 -0.22 -9.76 12.08
N ARG A 47 1.05 -9.92 11.69
CA ARG A 47 1.49 -9.81 10.29
C ARG A 47 0.75 -10.77 9.35
N ASN A 48 0.39 -11.95 9.83
CA ASN A 48 -0.39 -12.94 9.06
C ASN A 48 -1.87 -12.56 8.84
N ARG A 49 -2.33 -11.42 9.37
CA ARG A 49 -3.66 -10.86 9.10
C ARG A 49 -3.64 -9.75 8.06
N LEU A 50 -2.46 -9.32 7.61
CA LEU A 50 -2.31 -8.25 6.64
C LEU A 50 -2.34 -8.83 5.22
N VAL A 51 -3.20 -8.28 4.38
CA VAL A 51 -3.19 -8.47 2.92
C VAL A 51 -2.75 -7.17 2.30
N LEU A 52 -1.69 -7.21 1.50
CA LEU A 52 -1.15 -6.03 0.83
C LEU A 52 -1.76 -5.95 -0.57
N ASP A 53 -2.39 -4.82 -0.88
CA ASP A 53 -2.93 -4.52 -2.20
C ASP A 53 -2.20 -3.28 -2.74
N PRO A 54 -1.26 -3.42 -3.69
CA PRO A 54 -0.55 -2.28 -4.26
C PRO A 54 -1.46 -1.29 -5.02
N GLY A 55 -2.74 -1.63 -5.19
CA GLY A 55 -3.70 -0.89 -6.00
C GLY A 55 -3.53 -1.22 -7.48
N MET A 56 -4.63 -1.43 -8.20
CA MET A 56 -4.62 -1.47 -9.67
C MET A 56 -4.54 -0.04 -10.23
N GLY A 57 -3.44 0.65 -9.98
CA GLY A 57 -3.03 1.83 -10.73
C GLY A 57 -2.12 1.35 -11.86
N PHE A 58 -2.52 1.59 -13.11
CA PHE A 58 -1.81 1.13 -14.31
C PHE A 58 -0.29 1.38 -14.20
N LEU A 59 0.49 0.30 -14.31
CA LEU A 59 1.92 0.36 -14.64
C LEU A 59 2.11 1.03 -16.00
#